data_AF-A0A3N2P3T3-F1
#
_entry.id   AF-A0A3N2P3T3-F1
#
_cell.length_a   1.000
_cell.length_b   1.000
_cell.length_c   1.000
_cell.angle_alpha   90.00
_cell.angle_beta   90.00
_cell.angle_gamma   90.00
#
_symmetry.space_group_name_H-M   'P 1'
#
loop_
_entity.id
_entity.type
_entity.pdbx_description
1 polymer ?
#
loop_
_entity_poly.entity_id
_entity_poly.type
_entity_poly.pdbx_seq_one_letter_code
_entity_poly.pdbx_strand_id
1 'polypeptide(L)'
;MDRPLLRSLRDPFQERQLRRALEEQANDPSDPLARDMARDVLAGNITLYEAASSSVYGEVFAQRAESLAAWWHRLSDDERERLSAEGREAIAHARREEGL
;
A
#
# COMPACT_ATOMS: atom_id res chain seq x y z
N MET A 1 -13.21 -1.03 17.92
CA MET A 1 -13.54 -0.17 16.77
C MET A 1 -12.37 -0.25 15.82
N ASP A 2 -12.62 -0.56 14.55
CA ASP A 2 -11.58 -0.65 13.52
C ASP A 2 -11.00 0.76 13.27
N ARG A 3 -9.69 0.94 13.40
CA ARG A 3 -9.04 2.25 13.17
C ARG A 3 -8.85 2.43 11.65
N PRO A 4 -9.12 3.62 11.08
CA PRO A 4 -8.86 3.84 9.65
C PRO A 4 -7.36 3.65 9.36
N LEU A 5 -7.06 2.82 8.36
CA LEU A 5 -5.70 2.41 7.99
C LEU A 5 -4.84 3.63 7.61
N LEU A 6 -5.44 4.59 6.90
CA LEU A 6 -4.92 5.93 6.68
C LEU A 6 -6.03 6.95 6.95
N ARG A 7 -5.77 7.93 7.82
CA ARG A 7 -6.73 8.99 8.14
C ARG A 7 -7.13 9.86 6.95
N SER A 8 -6.31 9.88 5.89
CA SER A 8 -6.53 10.67 4.68
C SER A 8 -7.35 9.98 3.61
N LEU A 9 -7.56 8.65 3.70
CA LEU A 9 -8.40 7.93 2.75
C LEU A 9 -9.87 8.26 3.02
N ARG A 10 -10.53 8.88 2.05
CA ARG A 10 -11.96 9.23 2.10
C ARG A 10 -12.82 8.34 1.21
N ASP A 11 -12.20 7.51 0.38
CA ASP A 11 -12.85 6.64 -0.57
C ASP A 11 -12.93 5.20 0.00
N PRO A 12 -14.14 4.69 0.30
CA PRO A 12 -14.32 3.33 0.83
C PRO A 12 -13.76 2.24 -0.07
N PHE A 13 -13.74 2.44 -1.40
CA PHE A 13 -13.11 1.49 -2.32
C PHE A 13 -11.60 1.40 -2.07
N GLN A 14 -10.94 2.55 -1.96
CA GLN A 14 -9.50 2.60 -1.70
C GLN A 14 -9.15 2.02 -0.33
N GLU A 15 -9.98 2.25 0.69
CA GLU A 15 -9.80 1.65 2.02
C GLU A 15 -9.88 0.11 1.98
N ARG A 16 -10.85 -0.46 1.23
CA ARG A 16 -10.94 -1.91 1.03
C ARG A 16 -9.75 -2.47 0.28
N GLN A 17 -9.31 -1.80 -0.78
CA GLN A 17 -8.14 -2.24 -1.55
C GLN A 17 -6.86 -2.20 -0.70
N LEU A 18 -6.68 -1.17 0.12
CA LEU A 18 -5.56 -1.09 1.05
C LEU A 18 -5.61 -2.21 2.10
N ARG A 19 -6.80 -2.52 2.62
CA ARG A 19 -6.97 -3.65 3.56
C ARG A 19 -6.58 -4.98 2.90
N ARG A 20 -7.03 -5.25 1.68
CA ARG A 20 -6.65 -6.47 0.93
C ARG A 20 -5.13 -6.57 0.73
N ALA A 21 -4.48 -5.48 0.34
CA ALA A 21 -3.03 -5.46 0.18
C ALA A 21 -2.29 -5.76 1.50
N LEU A 22 -2.80 -5.29 2.64
CA LEU A 22 -2.24 -5.62 3.94
C LEU A 22 -2.50 -7.08 4.33
N GLU A 23 -3.67 -7.63 3.99
CA GLU A 23 -3.96 -9.06 4.21
C GLU A 23 -3.03 -9.95 3.39
N GLU A 24 -2.74 -9.60 2.14
CA GLU A 24 -1.75 -10.28 1.31
C GLU A 24 -0.36 -10.21 1.95
N GLN A 25 0.08 -9.01 2.36
CA GLN A 25 1.36 -8.82 3.03
C GLN A 25 1.47 -9.58 4.35
N ALA A 26 0.40 -9.67 5.13
CA ALA A 26 0.34 -10.40 6.40
C ALA A 26 0.44 -11.94 6.24
N ASN A 27 0.24 -12.43 5.02
CA ASN A 27 0.36 -13.84 4.64
C ASN A 27 1.64 -14.15 3.86
N ASP A 28 2.39 -13.15 3.41
CA ASP A 28 3.65 -13.34 2.69
C ASP A 28 4.80 -13.72 3.64
N PRO A 29 5.40 -14.92 3.52
CA PRO A 29 6.52 -15.33 4.36
C PRO A 29 7.88 -14.76 3.92
N SER A 30 7.97 -14.15 2.73
CA SER A 30 9.24 -13.70 2.14
C SER A 30 9.84 -12.48 2.85
N ASP A 31 9.00 -11.68 3.51
CA ASP A 31 9.43 -10.55 4.35
C ASP A 31 8.74 -10.63 5.72
N PRO A 32 9.36 -11.32 6.71
CA PRO A 32 8.79 -11.47 8.04
C PRO A 32 8.51 -10.14 8.75
N LEU A 33 9.34 -9.11 8.51
CA LEU A 33 9.21 -7.84 9.20
C LEU A 33 8.02 -7.04 8.64
N ALA A 34 7.87 -7.00 7.33
CA ALA A 34 6.72 -6.36 6.70
C ALA A 34 5.42 -7.14 6.94
N ARG A 35 5.49 -8.47 7.04
CA ARG A 35 4.36 -9.33 7.43
C ARG A 35 3.87 -9.01 8.84
N ASP A 36 4.78 -8.93 9.81
CA ASP A 36 4.42 -8.68 11.21
C ASP A 36 3.89 -7.24 11.38
N MET A 37 4.45 -6.27 10.66
CA MET A 37 3.89 -4.92 10.56
C MET A 37 2.45 -4.91 10.02
N ALA A 38 2.20 -5.62 8.92
CA ALA A 38 0.85 -5.68 8.33
C ALA A 38 -0.17 -6.29 9.31
N ARG A 39 0.24 -7.31 10.08
CA ARG A 39 -0.59 -7.90 11.15
C ARG A 39 -0.89 -6.91 12.26
N ASP A 40 0.09 -6.16 12.72
CA ASP A 40 -0.11 -5.13 13.75
C ASP A 40 -1.06 -4.01 13.28
N VAL A 41 -0.96 -3.62 12.01
CA VAL A 41 -1.84 -2.62 11.41
C VAL A 41 -3.27 -3.17 11.29
N LEU A 42 -3.46 -4.39 10.77
CA LEU A 42 -4.78 -5.02 10.64
C LEU A 42 -5.45 -5.28 12.00
N ALA A 43 -4.66 -5.56 13.04
CA ALA A 43 -5.14 -5.70 14.42
C ALA A 43 -5.50 -4.35 15.07
N GLY A 44 -5.13 -3.22 14.46
CA GLY A 44 -5.33 -1.88 15.00
C GLY A 44 -4.36 -1.50 16.13
N ASN A 45 -3.30 -2.30 16.34
CA ASN A 45 -2.25 -2.02 17.34
C ASN A 45 -1.50 -0.74 16.98
N ILE A 46 -1.23 -0.56 15.68
CA ILE A 46 -0.61 0.63 15.10
C ILE A 46 -1.36 1.04 13.82
N THR A 47 -1.19 2.29 13.42
CA THR A 47 -1.60 2.79 12.11
C THR A 47 -0.44 2.70 11.12
N LEU A 48 -0.71 2.78 9.81
CA LEU A 48 0.37 2.85 8.81
C LEU A 48 1.29 4.07 9.01
N TYR A 49 0.74 5.17 9.52
CA TYR A 49 1.54 6.36 9.86
C TYR A 49 2.49 6.11 11.04
N GLU A 50 2.01 5.45 12.09
CA GLU A 50 2.85 5.03 13.23
C GLU A 50 3.90 3.98 12.79
N ALA A 51 3.54 3.07 11.89
CA ALA A 51 4.49 2.12 11.31
C ALA A 51 5.60 2.83 10.51
N ALA A 52 5.25 3.77 9.63
CA ALA A 52 6.22 4.52 8.82
C ALA A 52 7.16 5.40 9.66
N SER A 53 6.72 5.87 10.83
CA SER A 53 7.52 6.68 11.76
C SER A 53 8.21 5.87 12.86
N SER A 54 8.02 4.54 12.87
CA SER A 54 8.61 3.64 13.86
C SER A 54 10.11 3.48 13.63
N SER A 55 10.89 3.39 14.71
CA SER A 55 12.31 3.00 14.63
C SER A 55 12.53 1.56 14.18
N VAL A 56 11.51 0.70 14.30
CA VAL A 56 11.57 -0.72 13.92
C VAL A 56 11.26 -0.92 12.44
N TYR A 57 10.27 -0.20 11.91
CA TYR A 57 9.76 -0.39 10.55
C TYR A 57 10.18 0.74 9.58
N GLY A 58 10.54 1.91 10.10
CA GLY A 58 10.77 3.12 9.32
C GLY A 58 11.95 3.01 8.35
N GLU A 59 13.03 2.33 8.73
CA GLU A 59 14.18 2.12 7.83
C GLU A 59 13.82 1.23 6.63
N VAL A 60 13.01 0.18 6.85
CA VAL A 60 12.50 -0.67 5.77
C VAL A 60 11.57 0.09 4.84
N PHE A 61 10.69 0.94 5.39
CA PHE A 61 9.86 1.82 4.59
C PHE A 61 10.71 2.80 3.77
N ALA A 62 11.71 3.43 4.37
CA ALA A 62 12.60 4.36 3.69
C ALA A 62 13.34 3.68 2.53
N GLN A 63 13.92 2.50 2.75
CA GLN A 63 14.66 1.76 1.73
C GLN A 63 13.75 1.33 0.56
N ARG A 64 12.53 0.86 0.85
CA ARG A 64 11.55 0.50 -0.17
C ARG A 64 11.06 1.73 -0.95
N ALA A 65 10.84 2.85 -0.26
CA ALA A 65 10.44 4.11 -0.89
C ALA A 65 11.54 4.65 -1.81
N GLU A 66 12.80 4.58 -1.39
CA GLU A 66 13.96 4.96 -2.21
C GLU A 66 14.07 4.05 -3.45
N SER A 67 13.91 2.74 -3.28
CA SER A 67 13.94 1.78 -4.40
C SER A 67 12.83 2.04 -5.41
N LEU A 68 11.61 2.34 -4.93
CA LEU A 68 10.47 2.70 -5.76
C LEU A 68 10.73 4.01 -6.51
N ALA A 69 11.21 5.04 -5.82
CA ALA A 69 11.53 6.33 -6.43
C ALA A 69 12.63 6.18 -7.50
N ALA A 70 13.69 5.42 -7.21
CA ALA A 70 14.76 5.15 -8.15
C ALA A 70 14.27 4.40 -9.39
N TRP A 71 13.42 3.37 -9.22
CA TRP A 71 12.76 2.69 -10.33
C TRP A 71 11.92 3.65 -11.17
N TRP A 72 11.06 4.45 -10.53
CA TRP A 72 10.20 5.43 -11.19
C TRP A 72 11.00 6.46 -12.00
N HIS A 73 12.12 6.93 -11.43
CA HIS A 73 12.99 7.89 -12.10
C HIS A 73 13.72 7.32 -13.32
N ARG A 74 13.92 6.00 -13.40
CA ARG A 74 14.51 5.33 -14.56
C ARG A 74 13.55 5.13 -15.72
N LEU A 75 12.24 5.19 -15.48
CA LEU A 75 11.25 5.10 -16.54
C LEU A 75 11.30 6.34 -17.44
N SER A 76 11.19 6.13 -18.75
CA SER A 76 10.90 7.19 -19.71
C SER A 76 9.49 7.78 -19.48
N ASP A 77 9.25 8.96 -20.04
CA ASP A 77 7.94 9.61 -19.90
C ASP A 77 6.82 8.78 -20.56
N ASP A 78 7.09 8.13 -21.69
CA ASP A 78 6.14 7.23 -22.37
C ASP A 78 5.82 6.00 -21.50
N GLU A 79 6.82 5.42 -20.83
CA GLU A 79 6.60 4.30 -19.92
C GLU A 79 5.79 4.70 -18.69
N ARG A 80 6.06 5.89 -18.13
CA ARG A 80 5.28 6.44 -17.01
C ARG A 80 3.84 6.68 -17.41
N GLU A 81 3.58 7.25 -18.59
CA GLU A 81 2.21 7.48 -19.06
C GLU A 81 1.49 6.16 -19.32
N ARG A 82 2.16 5.18 -19.95
CA ARG A 82 1.59 3.84 -20.16
C ARG A 82 1.19 3.19 -18.84
N LEU A 83 2.09 3.14 -17.86
CA LEU A 83 1.82 2.55 -16.55
C LEU A 83 0.71 3.33 -15.80
N SER A 84 0.67 4.65 -15.96
CA SER A 84 -0.39 5.48 -15.39
C SER A 84 -1.75 5.17 -16.04
N ALA A 85 -1.80 4.98 -17.35
CA ALA A 85 -3.00 4.60 -18.08
C ALA A 85 -3.50 3.20 -17.66
N GLU A 86 -2.60 2.22 -17.61
CA GLU A 86 -2.88 0.86 -17.14
C GLU A 86 -3.41 0.88 -15.70
N GLY A 87 -2.79 1.66 -14.81
CA GLY A 87 -3.24 1.81 -13.43
C GLY A 87 -4.65 2.42 -13.33
N ARG A 88 -4.96 3.45 -14.13
CA ARG A 88 -6.31 4.05 -14.19
C ARG A 88 -7.34 3.03 -14.68
N GLU A 89 -7.01 2.25 -15.70
CA GLU A 89 -7.90 1.22 -16.24
C GLU A 89 -8.15 0.09 -15.23
N ALA A 90 -7.10 -0.40 -14.57
CA ALA A 90 -7.20 -1.42 -13.53
C ALA A 90 -8.07 -0.97 -12.36
N ILE A 91 -7.92 0.28 -11.90
CA ILE A 91 -8.78 0.86 -10.85
C ILE A 91 -10.23 0.95 -11.33
N ALA A 92 -10.46 1.42 -12.56
CA ALA A 92 -11.80 1.52 -13.12
C ALA A 92 -12.47 0.15 -13.28
N HIS A 93 -11.70 -0.88 -13.67
CA HIS A 93 -12.17 -2.26 -13.73
C HIS A 93 -12.58 -2.78 -12.36
N ALA A 94 -11.71 -2.66 -11.36
CA ALA A 94 -11.96 -3.12 -10.01
C ALA A 94 -13.19 -2.42 -9.37
N ARG A 95 -13.43 -1.14 -9.67
CA ARG A 95 -14.64 -0.44 -9.24
C ARG A 95 -15.92 -1.05 -9.85
N ARG A 96 -15.91 -1.32 -11.15
CA ARG A 96 -17.05 -1.94 -11.86
C ARG A 96 -17.38 -3.32 -11.30
N GLU A 97 -16.37 -4.13 -10.98
CA GLU A 97 -16.56 -5.45 -10.36
C GLU A 97 -17.22 -5.38 -8.99
N GLU A 98 -16.96 -4.31 -8.23
CA GLU A 98 -17.61 -4.05 -6.93
C GLU A 98 -18.97 -3.33 -7.06
N GLY A 99 -19.45 -3.07 -8.28
CA GLY A 99 -20.71 -2.36 -8.53
C GLY A 99 -20.66 -0.86 -8.20
N LEU A 100 -19.47 -0.24 -8.24
CA LEU A 100 -19.20 1.18 -7.96
C LEU A 100 -18.84 1.98 -9.22
#